data_AF-A0A852QV18-F1
#
_entry.id   AF-A0A852QV18-F1
#
_cell.length_a   1.000
_cell.length_b   1.000
_cell.length_c   1.000
_cell.angle_alpha   90.00
_cell.angle_beta   90.00
_cell.angle_gamma   90.00
#
_symmetry.space_group_name_H-M   'P 1'
#
loop_
_entity.id
_entity.type
_entity.pdbx_description
1 polymer ?
#
loop_
_entity_poly.entity_id
_entity_poly.type
_entity_poly.pdbx_seq_one_letter_code
_entity_poly.pdbx_strand_id
1 'polypeptide(L)'
;MQFRKEPHTPDHNEASRKSKPFSWDIPKWAFIPINAIQVEVRADPYSPTVLRDGPRKSIEDGISRALQKVEDATTKVLDNRRRAEEWAIERAREEKERREIEHLTWQYESWLSPLEKLASSVSRHHKVAAAVDELTAYANSLPEGTEHRRALTRYIAWANDHIDATNPARRFIPPADEMPSLAHETWRRSHSSTLEMHRNPL
;
A
#
# COMPACT_ATOMS: atom_id res chain seq x y z
N MET A 1 -19.67 50.56 -34.10
CA MET A 1 -19.28 49.16 -34.34
C MET A 1 -20.50 48.40 -34.81
N GLN A 2 -20.42 47.72 -35.94
CA GLN A 2 -21.47 46.81 -36.40
C GLN A 2 -21.18 45.41 -35.85
N PHE A 3 -22.21 44.69 -35.41
CA PHE A 3 -22.08 43.32 -34.89
C PHE A 3 -22.91 42.37 -35.76
N ARG A 4 -22.34 41.21 -36.09
CA ARG A 4 -23.04 40.08 -36.69
C ARG A 4 -23.60 39.22 -35.56
N LYS A 5 -24.87 38.88 -35.71
CA LYS A 5 -25.58 37.98 -34.81
C LYS A 5 -25.38 36.56 -35.30
N GLU A 6 -24.68 35.74 -34.52
CA GLU A 6 -24.49 34.32 -34.80
C GLU A 6 -25.09 33.46 -33.67
N PRO A 7 -25.54 32.23 -33.96
CA PRO A 7 -25.95 31.29 -32.92
C PRO A 7 -24.83 31.10 -31.90
N HIS A 8 -25.14 31.27 -30.61
CA HIS A 8 -24.16 31.05 -29.55
C HIS A 8 -23.75 29.57 -29.52
N THR A 9 -22.44 29.31 -29.52
CA THR A 9 -21.90 27.97 -29.32
C THR A 9 -21.49 27.85 -27.85
N PRO A 10 -22.14 26.98 -27.05
CA PRO A 10 -21.86 26.87 -25.62
C PRO A 10 -20.41 26.47 -25.39
N ASP A 11 -19.76 27.10 -24.40
CA ASP A 11 -18.43 26.66 -23.97
C ASP A 11 -18.50 25.40 -23.08
N HIS A 12 -17.36 24.81 -22.77
CA HIS A 12 -17.29 23.59 -21.96
C HIS A 12 -17.87 23.76 -20.54
N ASN A 13 -17.79 24.98 -19.98
CA ASN A 13 -18.29 25.31 -18.64
C ASN A 13 -19.82 25.53 -18.64
N GLU A 14 -20.37 26.12 -19.71
CA GLU A 14 -21.80 26.30 -19.94
C GLU A 14 -22.47 24.95 -20.25
N ALA A 15 -21.82 24.10 -21.04
CA ALA A 15 -22.28 22.74 -21.33
C ALA A 15 -22.37 21.88 -20.06
N SER A 16 -21.39 21.98 -19.16
CA SER A 16 -21.36 21.25 -17.88
C SER A 16 -22.24 21.87 -16.78
N ARG A 17 -22.70 23.12 -16.95
CA ARG A 17 -23.68 23.76 -16.07
C ARG A 17 -25.13 23.43 -16.46
N LYS A 18 -25.40 23.20 -17.75
CA LYS A 18 -26.73 22.83 -18.27
C LYS A 18 -27.27 21.49 -17.70
N SER A 19 -26.38 20.64 -17.19
CA SER A 19 -26.74 19.38 -16.53
C SER A 19 -27.17 19.54 -15.06
N LYS A 20 -27.09 20.76 -14.50
CA LYS A 20 -27.48 21.03 -13.10
C LYS A 20 -28.89 21.64 -13.02
N PRO A 21 -29.70 21.28 -12.01
CA PRO A 21 -31.12 21.65 -11.93
C PRO A 21 -31.41 23.14 -11.70
N PHE A 22 -30.39 23.97 -11.45
CA PHE A 22 -30.50 25.42 -11.25
C PHE A 22 -29.48 26.16 -12.13
N SER A 23 -29.56 26.02 -13.46
CA SER A 23 -28.73 26.77 -14.39
C SER A 23 -29.49 27.98 -14.95
N TRP A 24 -28.88 29.16 -14.89
CA TRP A 24 -29.35 30.37 -15.58
C TRP A 24 -29.30 30.19 -17.10
N ASP A 25 -30.19 30.86 -17.83
CA ASP A 25 -30.32 30.74 -19.29
C ASP A 25 -29.01 31.07 -20.02
N ILE A 26 -28.53 30.10 -20.80
CA ILE A 26 -27.39 30.28 -21.70
C ILE A 26 -27.82 31.24 -22.82
N PRO A 27 -27.02 32.28 -23.15
CA PRO A 27 -27.37 33.24 -24.20
C PRO A 27 -27.66 32.54 -25.54
N LYS A 28 -28.74 32.93 -26.23
CA LYS A 28 -29.12 32.35 -27.52
C LYS A 28 -28.24 32.84 -28.69
N TRP A 29 -27.61 34.00 -28.53
CA TRP A 29 -26.92 34.70 -29.60
C TRP A 29 -25.57 35.23 -29.13
N ALA A 30 -24.56 35.03 -29.97
CA ALA A 30 -23.27 35.68 -29.86
C ALA A 30 -23.24 36.91 -30.77
N PHE A 31 -22.74 38.03 -30.26
CA PHE A 31 -22.57 39.27 -31.03
C PHE A 31 -21.10 39.44 -31.39
N ILE A 32 -20.75 39.16 -32.64
CA ILE A 32 -19.38 39.20 -33.14
C ILE A 32 -19.18 40.50 -33.92
N PRO A 33 -18.21 41.36 -33.59
CA PRO A 33 -17.97 42.58 -34.35
C PRO A 33 -17.59 42.28 -35.80
N ILE A 34 -18.21 42.99 -36.74
CA ILE A 34 -17.94 42.89 -38.18
C ILE A 34 -16.65 43.67 -38.45
N ASN A 35 -15.65 43.01 -39.06
CA ASN A 35 -14.31 43.53 -39.43
C ASN A 35 -13.25 43.60 -38.31
N ALA A 36 -13.32 42.76 -37.28
CA ALA A 36 -12.24 42.64 -36.29
C ALA A 36 -11.69 41.21 -36.26
N ILE A 37 -10.38 41.04 -36.41
CA ILE A 37 -9.71 39.77 -36.15
C ILE A 37 -9.65 39.59 -34.63
N GLN A 38 -10.09 38.43 -34.14
CA GLN A 38 -10.02 38.07 -32.72
C GLN A 38 -9.33 36.72 -32.58
N VAL A 39 -8.28 36.67 -31.76
CA VAL A 39 -7.53 35.46 -31.43
C VAL A 39 -7.69 35.19 -29.94
N GLU A 40 -8.18 34.01 -29.60
CA GLU A 40 -8.30 33.56 -28.21
C GLU A 40 -7.30 32.43 -27.97
N VAL A 41 -6.39 32.63 -27.02
CA VAL A 41 -5.45 31.62 -26.55
C VAL A 41 -5.90 31.13 -25.18
N ARG A 42 -6.20 29.83 -25.09
CA ARG A 42 -6.60 29.16 -23.84
C ARG A 42 -5.48 28.25 -23.36
N ALA A 43 -4.77 28.67 -22.31
CA ALA A 43 -3.86 27.83 -21.55
C ALA A 43 -4.53 27.23 -20.29
N ASP A 44 -5.57 27.91 -19.77
CA ASP A 44 -6.41 27.50 -18.65
C ASP A 44 -7.87 27.86 -19.00
N PRO A 45 -8.86 26.96 -18.79
CA PRO A 45 -10.28 27.27 -18.98
C PRO A 45 -10.79 28.50 -18.22
N TYR A 46 -10.11 28.94 -17.14
CA TYR A 46 -10.55 30.08 -16.33
C TYR A 46 -9.90 31.43 -16.68
N SER A 47 -8.89 31.45 -17.56
CA SER A 47 -8.16 32.68 -17.90
C SER A 47 -7.75 32.73 -19.38
N PRO A 48 -8.72 32.90 -20.30
CA PRO A 48 -8.42 33.04 -21.72
C PRO A 48 -7.72 34.37 -22.01
N THR A 49 -6.70 34.33 -22.87
CA THR A 49 -6.10 35.54 -23.43
C THR A 49 -6.77 35.87 -24.74
N VAL A 50 -7.60 36.91 -24.74
CA VAL A 50 -8.29 37.38 -25.94
C VAL A 50 -7.55 38.57 -26.53
N LEU A 51 -7.02 38.41 -27.73
CA LEU A 51 -6.50 39.49 -28.57
C LEU A 51 -7.60 39.92 -29.54
N ARG A 52 -7.82 41.21 -29.68
CA ARG A 52 -8.78 41.77 -30.64
C ARG A 52 -8.12 42.92 -31.38
N ASP A 53 -8.25 42.88 -32.70
CA ASP A 53 -7.86 43.97 -33.58
C ASP A 53 -8.83 45.16 -33.43
N GLY A 54 -8.30 46.37 -33.26
CA GLY A 54 -9.14 47.54 -32.98
C GLY A 54 -8.49 48.87 -33.33
N PRO A 55 -9.26 49.96 -33.39
CA PRO A 55 -8.84 51.26 -33.92
C PRO A 55 -7.73 51.98 -33.13
N ARG A 56 -7.28 51.42 -32.00
CA ARG A 56 -6.23 51.98 -31.14
C ARG A 56 -5.09 50.99 -30.84
N LYS A 57 -5.24 49.72 -31.19
CA LYS A 57 -4.25 48.65 -30.92
C LYS A 57 -4.35 47.62 -32.03
N SER A 58 -3.25 47.46 -32.77
CA SER A 58 -3.14 46.42 -33.78
C SER A 58 -3.05 45.07 -33.09
N ILE A 59 -3.64 44.04 -33.70
CA ILE A 59 -3.48 42.67 -33.22
C ILE A 59 -2.02 42.22 -33.20
N GLU A 60 -1.20 42.73 -34.13
CA GLU A 60 0.23 42.45 -34.25
C GLU A 60 1.01 42.80 -32.96
N ASP A 61 0.64 43.89 -32.29
CA ASP A 61 1.21 44.32 -31.00
C ASP A 61 0.91 43.35 -29.84
N GLY A 62 -0.08 42.46 -30.05
CA GLY A 62 -0.52 41.43 -29.13
C GLY A 62 0.02 40.03 -29.44
N ILE A 63 0.43 39.77 -30.69
CA ILE A 63 0.86 38.43 -31.14
C ILE A 63 2.06 37.94 -30.35
N SER A 64 3.08 38.77 -30.12
CA SER A 64 4.27 38.37 -29.34
C SER A 64 3.91 37.97 -27.90
N ARG A 65 2.92 38.63 -27.29
CA ARG A 65 2.42 38.27 -25.95
C ARG A 65 1.62 36.97 -25.93
N ALA A 66 0.85 36.70 -26.99
CA ALA A 66 0.17 35.42 -27.13
C ALA A 66 1.16 34.26 -27.35
N LEU A 67 2.18 34.46 -28.19
CA LEU A 67 3.23 33.47 -28.41
C LEU A 67 3.99 33.16 -27.13
N GLN A 68 4.40 34.19 -26.36
CA GLN A 68 5.04 33.98 -25.06
C GLN A 68 4.16 33.17 -24.10
N LYS A 69 2.85 33.45 -24.03
CA LYS A 69 1.93 32.68 -23.18
C LYS A 69 1.78 31.23 -23.62
N VAL A 70 1.80 30.95 -24.93
CA VAL A 70 1.78 29.58 -25.46
C VAL A 70 3.08 28.86 -25.09
N GLU A 71 4.22 29.54 -25.19
CA GLU A 71 5.53 28.99 -24.84
C GLU A 71 5.63 28.71 -23.33
N ASP A 72 5.17 29.63 -22.48
CA ASP A 72 5.12 29.45 -21.03
C ASP A 72 4.18 28.28 -20.65
N ALA A 73 3.01 28.19 -21.30
CA ALA A 73 2.06 27.11 -21.06
C ALA A 73 2.63 25.75 -21.52
N THR A 74 3.30 25.72 -22.66
CA THR A 74 3.94 24.50 -23.19
C THR A 74 5.05 24.04 -22.26
N THR A 75 5.91 24.96 -21.81
CA THR A 75 6.98 24.68 -20.84
C THR A 75 6.40 24.13 -19.53
N LYS A 76 5.34 24.75 -19.00
CA LYS A 76 4.67 24.29 -17.79
C LYS A 76 4.07 22.88 -17.94
N VAL A 77 3.48 22.57 -19.09
CA VAL A 77 2.94 21.23 -19.39
C VAL A 77 4.07 20.20 -19.44
N LEU A 78 5.18 20.52 -20.11
CA LEU A 78 6.35 19.65 -20.19
C LEU A 78 6.99 19.42 -18.81
N ASP A 79 7.14 20.46 -18.00
CA ASP A 79 7.67 20.36 -16.64
C ASP A 79 6.77 19.53 -15.73
N ASN A 80 5.45 19.74 -15.78
CA ASN A 80 4.50 18.96 -15.00
C ASN A 80 4.52 17.49 -15.42
N ARG A 81 4.61 17.21 -16.72
CA ARG A 81 4.73 15.85 -17.23
C ARG A 81 6.02 15.19 -16.74
N ARG A 82 7.15 15.89 -16.84
CA ARG A 82 8.44 15.39 -16.35
C ARG A 82 8.40 15.09 -14.85
N ARG A 83 7.84 15.99 -14.03
CA ARG A 83 7.68 15.76 -12.59
C ARG A 83 6.76 14.58 -12.29
N ALA A 84 5.68 14.41 -13.06
CA ALA A 84 4.78 13.28 -12.91
C ALA A 84 5.48 11.95 -13.26
N GLU A 85 6.31 11.94 -14.31
CA GLU A 85 7.13 10.79 -14.69
C GLU A 85 8.17 10.46 -13.61
N GLU A 86 8.91 11.45 -13.11
CA GLU A 86 9.88 11.31 -12.01
C GLU A 86 9.19 10.77 -10.74
N TRP A 87 8.03 11.33 -10.37
CA TRP A 87 7.27 10.87 -9.21
C TRP A 87 6.74 9.44 -9.39
N ALA A 88 6.26 9.07 -10.58
CA ALA A 88 5.80 7.72 -10.86
C ALA A 88 6.95 6.70 -10.76
N ILE A 89 8.15 7.05 -11.22
CA ILE A 89 9.35 6.22 -11.08
C ILE A 89 9.72 6.03 -9.61
N GLU A 90 9.73 7.11 -8.82
CA GLU A 90 10.06 7.02 -7.39
C GLU A 90 9.04 6.17 -6.65
N ARG A 91 7.75 6.38 -6.90
CA ARG A 91 6.67 5.56 -6.31
C ARG A 91 6.78 4.09 -6.69
N ALA A 92 7.14 3.79 -7.95
CA ALA A 92 7.35 2.42 -8.38
C ALA A 92 8.57 1.77 -7.70
N ARG A 93 9.63 2.55 -7.45
CA ARG A 93 10.80 2.10 -6.71
C ARG A 93 10.48 1.82 -5.25
N GLU A 94 9.86 2.77 -4.55
CA GLU A 94 9.39 2.62 -3.17
C GLU A 94 8.47 1.39 -3.03
N GLU A 95 7.54 1.21 -3.96
CA GLU A 95 6.62 0.07 -3.98
C GLU A 95 7.38 -1.26 -4.12
N LYS A 96 8.38 -1.32 -5.01
CA LYS A 96 9.18 -2.52 -5.22
C LYS A 96 10.00 -2.86 -3.98
N GLU A 97 10.69 -1.88 -3.41
CA GLU A 97 11.48 -2.05 -2.19
C GLU A 97 10.59 -2.51 -1.02
N ARG A 98 9.40 -1.92 -0.88
CA ARG A 98 8.44 -2.33 0.15
C ARG A 98 7.98 -3.78 -0.03
N ARG A 99 7.60 -4.17 -1.25
CA ARG A 99 7.18 -5.56 -1.54
C ARG A 99 8.28 -6.58 -1.30
N GLU A 100 9.52 -6.22 -1.61
CA GLU A 100 10.67 -7.09 -1.37
C GLU A 100 10.88 -7.30 0.14
N ILE A 101 10.80 -6.24 0.95
CA ILE A 101 10.87 -6.34 2.40
C ILE A 101 9.69 -7.15 2.95
N GLU A 102 8.46 -6.89 2.50
CA GLU A 102 7.26 -7.64 2.91
C GLU A 102 7.41 -9.13 2.62
N HIS A 103 7.91 -9.48 1.42
CA HIS A 103 8.18 -10.87 1.04
C HIS A 103 9.23 -11.53 1.93
N LEU A 104 10.36 -10.85 2.19
CA LEU A 104 11.41 -11.36 3.07
C LEU A 104 10.93 -11.52 4.52
N THR A 105 10.11 -10.60 5.01
CA THR A 105 9.49 -10.68 6.34
C THR A 105 8.54 -11.87 6.43
N TRP A 106 7.70 -12.08 5.41
CA TRP A 106 6.79 -13.22 5.35
C TRP A 106 7.55 -14.55 5.31
N GLN A 107 8.62 -14.64 4.52
CA GLN A 107 9.50 -15.81 4.51
C GLN A 107 10.13 -16.06 5.89
N TYR A 108 10.57 -15.00 6.59
CA TYR A 108 11.12 -15.16 7.94
C TYR A 108 10.06 -15.70 8.92
N GLU A 109 8.84 -15.19 8.85
CA GLU A 109 7.72 -15.63 9.70
C GLU A 109 7.28 -17.06 9.42
N SER A 110 7.33 -17.50 8.16
CA SER A 110 7.00 -18.88 7.78
C SER A 110 7.94 -19.90 8.44
N TRP A 111 9.18 -19.50 8.72
CA TRP A 111 10.16 -20.28 9.46
C TRP A 111 10.09 -20.11 10.98
N LEU A 112 9.84 -18.89 11.45
CA LEU A 112 9.76 -18.60 12.88
C LEU A 112 8.56 -19.29 13.54
N SER A 113 7.38 -19.26 12.91
CA SER A 113 6.16 -19.80 13.54
C SER A 113 6.25 -21.31 13.84
N PRO A 114 6.70 -22.18 12.92
CA PRO A 114 6.94 -23.60 13.21
C PRO A 114 7.99 -23.82 14.30
N LEU A 115 9.05 -23.00 14.33
CA LEU A 115 10.10 -23.08 15.35
C LEU A 115 9.55 -22.74 16.74
N GLU A 116 8.73 -21.70 16.87
CA GLU A 116 8.07 -21.34 18.13
C GLU A 116 7.08 -22.42 18.59
N LYS A 117 6.31 -22.99 17.64
CA LYS A 117 5.42 -24.13 17.93
C LYS A 117 6.21 -25.35 18.40
N LEU A 118 7.36 -25.63 17.79
CA LEU A 118 8.25 -26.70 18.23
C LEU A 118 8.76 -26.41 19.65
N ALA A 119 9.27 -25.21 19.90
CA ALA A 119 9.79 -24.82 21.22
C ALA A 119 8.72 -24.96 22.32
N SER A 120 7.49 -24.53 22.05
CA SER A 120 6.35 -24.71 22.95
C SER A 120 6.04 -26.19 23.20
N SER A 121 6.03 -26.99 22.13
CA SER A 121 5.75 -28.43 22.21
C SER A 121 6.83 -29.17 22.99
N VAL A 122 8.10 -28.87 22.75
CA VAL A 122 9.27 -29.41 23.47
C VAL A 122 9.20 -29.02 24.95
N SER A 123 8.86 -27.78 25.27
CA SER A 123 8.69 -27.35 26.66
C SER A 123 7.59 -28.14 27.38
N ARG A 124 6.43 -28.33 26.75
CA ARG A 124 5.34 -29.16 27.33
C ARG A 124 5.78 -30.60 27.51
N HIS A 125 6.46 -31.16 26.52
CA HIS A 125 6.99 -32.51 26.54
C HIS A 125 7.96 -32.74 27.71
N HIS A 126 8.91 -31.82 27.92
CA HIS A 126 9.83 -31.88 29.07
C HIS A 126 9.11 -31.80 30.42
N LYS A 127 8.07 -30.96 30.54
CA LYS A 127 7.27 -30.88 31.78
C LYS A 127 6.56 -32.20 32.09
N VAL A 128 6.00 -32.85 31.08
CA VAL A 128 5.35 -34.17 31.24
C VAL A 128 6.38 -35.23 31.62
N ALA A 129 7.53 -35.25 30.96
CA ALA A 129 8.63 -36.16 31.29
C ALA A 129 9.10 -36.00 32.74
N ALA A 130 9.33 -34.76 33.18
CA ALA A 130 9.72 -34.46 34.56
C ALA A 130 8.67 -34.94 35.58
N ALA A 131 7.37 -34.77 35.29
CA ALA A 131 6.31 -35.28 36.16
C ALA A 131 6.30 -36.82 36.24
N VAL A 132 6.60 -37.52 35.14
CA VAL A 132 6.74 -38.98 35.14
C VAL A 132 7.99 -39.44 35.90
N ASP A 133 9.08 -38.68 35.84
CA ASP A 133 10.28 -38.93 36.65
C ASP A 133 9.98 -38.81 38.16
N GLU A 134 9.21 -37.79 38.56
CA GLU A 134 8.74 -37.63 39.95
C GLU A 134 7.84 -38.80 40.38
N LEU A 135 6.90 -39.23 39.53
CA LEU A 135 6.07 -40.41 39.79
C LEU A 135 6.90 -41.68 39.90
N THR A 136 7.98 -41.79 39.12
CA THR A 136 8.92 -42.92 39.17
C THR A 136 9.67 -42.93 40.50
N ALA A 137 10.17 -41.79 40.95
CA ALA A 137 10.79 -41.66 42.27
C ALA A 137 9.81 -42.01 43.39
N TYR A 138 8.55 -41.56 43.30
CA TYR A 138 7.51 -41.92 44.27
C TYR A 138 7.21 -43.43 44.26
N ALA A 139 7.02 -44.04 43.10
CA ALA A 139 6.79 -45.48 42.96
C ALA A 139 7.92 -46.32 43.58
N ASN A 140 9.16 -45.86 43.45
CA ASN A 140 10.33 -46.51 44.02
C ASN A 140 10.43 -46.38 45.55
N SER A 141 9.80 -45.37 46.15
CA SER A 141 9.73 -45.23 47.61
C SER A 141 8.63 -46.09 48.25
N LEU A 142 7.66 -46.59 47.47
CA LEU A 142 6.61 -47.47 47.96
C LEU A 142 7.13 -48.88 48.27
N PRO A 143 6.60 -49.56 49.31
CA PRO A 143 6.97 -50.94 49.62
C PRO A 143 6.75 -51.88 48.44
N GLU A 144 7.68 -52.82 48.26
CA GLU A 144 7.59 -53.84 47.22
C GLU A 144 6.33 -54.69 47.38
N GLY A 145 5.77 -55.10 46.24
CA GLY A 145 4.61 -55.99 46.21
C GLY A 145 3.25 -55.32 46.42
N THR A 146 3.19 -54.06 46.87
CA THR A 146 1.91 -53.34 47.05
C THR A 146 1.15 -53.20 45.73
N GLU A 147 -0.18 -53.36 45.77
CA GLU A 147 -1.03 -53.21 44.57
C GLU A 147 -0.90 -51.81 43.97
N HIS A 148 -0.82 -50.78 44.82
CA HIS A 148 -0.63 -49.40 44.40
C HIS A 148 0.68 -49.21 43.61
N ARG A 149 1.81 -49.75 44.11
CA ARG A 149 3.09 -49.70 43.36
C ARG A 149 2.96 -50.41 42.02
N ARG A 150 2.34 -51.59 41.95
CA ARG A 150 2.15 -52.32 40.67
C ARG A 150 1.29 -51.54 39.67
N ALA A 151 0.21 -50.91 40.14
CA ALA A 151 -0.64 -50.06 39.30
C ALA A 151 0.14 -48.85 38.78
N LEU A 152 0.89 -48.17 39.66
CA LEU A 152 1.68 -47.00 39.31
C LEU A 152 2.83 -47.34 38.35
N THR A 153 3.54 -48.44 38.56
CA THR A 153 4.60 -48.91 37.63
C THR A 153 4.05 -49.19 36.23
N ARG A 154 2.85 -49.79 36.11
CA ARG A 154 2.21 -49.99 34.80
C ARG A 154 1.85 -48.68 34.12
N TYR A 155 1.32 -47.72 34.88
CA TYR A 155 1.01 -46.38 34.37
C TYR A 155 2.28 -45.67 33.89
N ILE A 156 3.35 -45.69 34.68
CA ILE A 156 4.65 -45.09 34.31
C ILE A 156 5.21 -45.73 33.04
N ALA A 157 5.15 -47.06 32.90
CA ALA A 157 5.61 -47.74 31.70
C ALA A 157 4.85 -47.28 30.44
N TRP A 158 3.52 -47.18 30.54
CA TRP A 158 2.69 -46.63 29.47
C TRP A 158 3.03 -45.15 29.18
N ALA A 159 3.22 -44.34 30.23
CA ALA A 159 3.51 -42.93 30.09
C ALA A 159 4.87 -42.69 29.41
N ASN A 160 5.90 -43.47 29.76
CA ASN A 160 7.22 -43.42 29.12
C ASN A 160 7.15 -43.79 27.63
N ASP A 161 6.43 -44.86 27.28
CA ASP A 161 6.20 -45.22 25.88
C ASP A 161 5.49 -44.10 25.11
N HIS A 162 4.47 -43.48 25.73
CA HIS A 162 3.77 -42.35 25.13
C HIS A 162 4.67 -41.12 24.94
N ILE A 163 5.50 -40.78 25.93
CA ILE A 163 6.47 -39.69 25.85
C ILE A 163 7.43 -39.96 24.68
N ASP A 164 8.08 -41.12 24.64
CA ASP A 164 9.02 -41.46 23.57
C ASP A 164 8.39 -41.41 22.18
N ALA A 165 7.15 -41.92 22.05
CA ALA A 165 6.41 -41.89 20.81
C ALA A 165 6.04 -40.45 20.37
N THR A 166 5.74 -39.56 21.31
CA THR A 166 5.25 -38.20 21.05
C THR A 166 6.34 -37.12 21.03
N ASN A 167 7.62 -37.49 21.13
CA ASN A 167 8.74 -36.56 21.13
C ASN A 167 8.66 -35.57 19.95
N PRO A 168 8.42 -34.27 20.21
CA PRO A 168 8.21 -33.27 19.16
C PRO A 168 9.46 -33.06 18.28
N ALA A 169 10.66 -33.20 18.85
CA ALA A 169 11.91 -33.01 18.13
C ALA A 169 12.13 -34.07 17.05
N ARG A 170 11.65 -35.30 17.27
CA ARG A 170 11.73 -36.39 16.28
C ARG A 170 10.74 -36.24 15.13
N ARG A 171 9.70 -35.42 15.31
CA ARG A 171 8.61 -35.23 14.35
C ARG A 171 8.66 -33.87 13.66
N PHE A 172 9.63 -33.03 13.99
CA PHE A 172 9.75 -31.72 13.38
C PHE A 172 10.18 -31.85 11.92
N ILE A 173 9.40 -31.25 11.04
CA ILE A 173 9.73 -31.10 9.63
C ILE A 173 9.89 -29.60 9.40
N PRO A 174 11.10 -29.13 9.01
CA PRO A 174 11.28 -27.72 8.67
C PRO A 174 10.42 -27.37 7.45
N PRO A 175 10.00 -26.10 7.30
CA PRO A 175 9.33 -25.63 6.09
C PRO A 175 10.11 -26.00 4.83
N ALA A 176 9.40 -26.30 3.74
CA ALA A 176 9.98 -26.68 2.46
C ALA A 176 10.55 -25.49 1.66
N ASP A 177 10.25 -24.27 2.10
CA ASP A 177 10.72 -23.04 1.46
C ASP A 177 12.22 -22.86 1.65
N GLU A 178 12.84 -21.94 0.91
CA GLU A 178 14.23 -21.56 1.16
C GLU A 178 14.37 -20.91 2.55
N MET A 179 15.50 -21.16 3.20
CA MET A 179 15.80 -20.54 4.49
C MET A 179 15.84 -19.01 4.34
N PRO A 180 15.27 -18.24 5.30
CA PRO A 180 15.24 -16.79 5.16
C PRO A 180 16.67 -16.25 5.13
N SER A 181 16.98 -15.44 4.11
CA SER A 181 18.25 -14.71 4.01
C SER A 181 18.28 -13.49 4.95
N LEU A 182 17.12 -13.07 5.44
CA LEU A 182 16.94 -11.92 6.32
C LEU A 182 17.51 -12.21 7.72
N ALA A 183 18.44 -11.37 8.17
CA ALA A 183 18.96 -11.45 9.54
C ALA A 183 17.88 -11.08 10.57
N HIS A 184 17.92 -11.73 11.75
CA HIS A 184 16.94 -11.54 12.82
C HIS A 184 16.78 -10.08 13.26
N GLU A 185 17.87 -9.31 13.34
CA GLU A 185 17.83 -7.90 13.73
C GLU A 185 17.09 -7.02 12.71
N THR A 186 17.24 -7.34 11.43
CA THR A 186 16.57 -6.62 10.34
C THR A 186 15.08 -6.94 10.34
N TRP A 187 14.73 -8.23 10.50
CA TRP A 187 13.33 -8.64 10.68
C TRP A 187 12.68 -7.92 11.86
N ARG A 188 13.32 -7.93 13.04
CA ARG A 188 12.79 -7.28 14.25
C ARG A 188 12.53 -5.78 14.04
N ARG A 189 13.44 -5.07 13.39
CA ARG A 189 13.25 -3.64 13.06
C ARG A 189 12.08 -3.42 12.13
N SER A 190 11.97 -4.20 11.05
CA SER A 190 10.86 -4.09 10.10
C SER A 190 9.52 -4.40 10.75
N HIS A 191 9.44 -5.47 11.55
CA HIS A 191 8.21 -5.93 12.18
C HIS A 191 7.72 -4.96 13.26
N SER A 192 8.63 -4.35 14.04
CA SER A 192 8.28 -3.28 14.98
C SER A 192 7.77 -2.01 14.28
N SER A 193 8.37 -1.64 13.15
CA SER A 193 7.95 -0.45 12.38
C SER A 193 6.55 -0.63 11.76
N THR A 194 6.23 -1.84 11.26
CA THR A 194 4.90 -2.16 10.73
C THR A 194 3.82 -2.09 11.82
N LEU A 195 4.11 -2.55 13.04
CA LEU A 195 3.19 -2.49 14.18
C LEU A 195 2.91 -1.05 14.66
N GLU A 196 3.89 -0.14 14.54
CA GLU A 196 3.70 1.28 14.85
C GLU A 196 2.86 2.01 13.79
N MET A 197 3.03 1.68 12.51
CA MET A 197 2.21 2.23 11.43
C MET A 197 0.73 1.84 11.56
N HIS A 198 0.43 0.61 11.99
CA HIS A 198 -0.96 0.18 12.20
C HIS A 198 -1.61 0.75 13.47
N ARG A 199 -0.84 1.34 14.39
CA ARG A 199 -1.38 1.98 15.61
C ARG A 199 -1.76 3.45 15.42
N ASN A 200 -1.32 4.10 14.36
CA ASN A 200 -1.70 5.47 14.00
C ASN A 200 -2.34 5.50 12.60
N PRO A 201 -3.62 5.10 12.46
CA PRO A 201 -4.37 5.48 11.29
C PRO A 201 -4.63 6.99 11.39
N LEU A 202 -4.00 7.76 10.50
CA LEU A 202 -4.39 9.14 10.20
C LEU A 202 -5.80 9.17 9.59
#